data_AF-A0A7C1FHC8-F1
#
_entry.id   AF-A0A7C1FHC8-F1
#
_cell.length_a   1.000
_cell.length_b   1.000
_cell.length_c   1.000
_cell.angle_alpha   90.00
_cell.angle_beta   90.00
_cell.angle_gamma   90.00
#
_symmetry.space_group_name_H-M   'P 1'
#
loop_
_entity.id
_entity.type
_entity.pdbx_description
1 polymer ?
#
loop_
_entity_poly.entity_id
_entity_poly.type
_entity_poly.pdbx_seq_one_letter_code
_entity_poly.pdbx_strand_id
1 'polypeptide(L)'
;MAPNELTQELAQELLGMSPGEIKLYEGQKGVHIFKVFEKRPKSILPFEEVKRALTKKVQVEKARELCAMKMADVAYRAKKEGDLQKYAQKEGLKVYVQGPLSRTDLLQGIGKSPRVLEAAFALSPGEISSPIEEGGKVFVVQLIEKIPSKIASFEEVKKSIKERVLQLKAMEKAKQVSKEILNLWKEGKDASQLLNKYGLKMETLRPISRFEAALSLSKEIGLLMPSNPVPSEALELRGGYLAVRLSKVEEAEQLNLKEAKEALESFFKAQLLQSFLNKKMEEEKVKFNPKLLQQYGIKLEGAKSDSTPLR
;
A
#
# COMPACT_ATOMS: atom_id res chain seq x y z
N MET A 1 3.95 8.27 25.45
CA MET A 1 5.36 8.47 25.12
C MET A 1 5.91 7.24 24.42
N ALA A 2 6.69 7.41 23.36
CA ALA A 2 7.49 6.32 22.80
C ALA A 2 8.63 5.97 23.79
N PRO A 3 9.16 4.73 23.80
CA PRO A 3 10.27 4.33 24.70
C PRO A 3 11.51 5.25 24.62
N ASN A 4 11.66 6.00 23.52
CA ASN A 4 12.76 6.94 23.28
C ASN A 4 12.52 8.36 23.86
N GLU A 5 11.42 8.61 24.57
CA GLU A 5 11.15 9.90 25.23
C GLU A 5 11.43 9.89 26.74
N LEU A 6 11.81 8.73 27.31
CA LEU A 6 12.24 8.63 28.70
C LEU A 6 13.65 9.23 28.83
N THR A 7 13.80 10.28 29.63
CA THR A 7 15.13 10.75 30.04
C THR A 7 15.87 9.63 30.75
N GLN A 8 17.21 9.61 30.66
CA GLN A 8 18.01 8.56 31.31
C GLN A 8 17.76 8.51 32.83
N GLU A 9 17.54 9.67 33.44
CA GLU A 9 17.22 9.82 34.87
C GLU A 9 15.87 9.17 35.22
N LEU A 10 14.81 9.50 34.48
CA LEU A 10 13.49 8.90 34.67
C LEU A 10 13.50 7.40 34.40
N ALA A 11 14.26 6.94 33.40
CA ALA A 11 14.40 5.51 33.11
C ALA A 11 15.07 4.76 34.27
N GLN A 12 16.10 5.31 34.91
CA GLN A 12 16.73 4.69 36.08
C GLN A 12 15.78 4.64 37.29
N GLU A 13 15.02 5.70 37.50
CA GLU A 13 14.05 5.79 38.59
C GLU A 13 12.91 4.76 38.42
N LEU A 14 12.35 4.66 37.21
CA LEU A 14 11.33 3.65 36.88
C LEU A 14 11.85 2.21 36.96
N LEU A 15 13.14 1.98 36.64
CA LEU A 15 13.79 0.68 36.81
C LEU A 15 13.99 0.30 38.29
N GLY A 16 14.07 1.28 39.19
CA GLY A 16 14.17 1.08 40.63
C GLY A 16 12.84 0.73 41.31
N MET A 17 11.71 1.14 40.74
CA MET A 17 10.38 0.91 41.30
C MET A 17 9.98 -0.57 41.37
N SER A 18 9.18 -0.90 42.38
CA SER A 18 8.57 -2.22 42.55
C SER A 18 7.29 -2.36 41.71
N PRO A 19 6.92 -3.58 41.26
CA PRO A 19 5.63 -3.80 40.60
C PRO A 19 4.47 -3.34 41.50
N GLY A 20 3.53 -2.58 40.93
CA GLY A 20 2.38 -1.99 41.61
C GLY A 20 2.62 -0.58 42.17
N GLU A 21 3.87 -0.16 42.29
CA GLU A 21 4.24 1.17 42.79
C GLU A 21 3.80 2.26 41.81
N ILE A 22 3.21 3.33 42.35
CA ILE A 22 2.73 4.49 41.60
C ILE A 22 3.53 5.70 42.04
N LYS A 23 4.12 6.44 41.08
CA LYS A 23 4.89 7.65 41.37
C LYS A 23 4.50 8.78 40.43
N LEU A 24 4.40 9.99 40.99
CA LEU A 24 4.23 11.21 40.22
C LEU A 24 5.60 11.78 39.85
N TYR A 25 5.72 12.22 38.60
CA TYR A 25 6.91 12.84 38.05
C TYR A 25 6.54 14.15 37.37
N GLU A 26 7.12 15.25 37.80
CA GLU A 26 6.93 16.55 37.17
C GLU A 26 8.00 16.77 36.11
N GLY A 27 7.58 16.78 34.84
CA GLY A 27 8.44 17.08 33.71
C GLY A 27 8.21 18.48 33.16
N GLN A 28 9.07 18.91 32.23
CA GLN A 28 8.94 20.21 31.55
C GLN A 28 7.60 20.41 30.81
N LYS A 29 6.85 19.32 30.56
CA LYS A 29 5.55 19.32 29.86
C LYS A 29 4.36 19.00 30.78
N GLY A 30 4.54 19.02 32.10
CA GLY A 30 3.50 18.79 33.10
C GLY A 30 3.74 17.57 33.98
N VAL A 31 2.72 17.21 34.76
CA VAL A 31 2.77 16.12 35.74
C VAL A 31 2.39 14.79 35.09
N HIS A 32 3.24 13.78 35.25
CA HIS A 32 3.06 12.42 34.76
C HIS A 32 2.91 11.45 35.92
N ILE A 33 2.01 10.46 35.78
CA ILE A 33 1.82 9.39 36.78
C ILE A 33 2.30 8.08 36.15
N PHE A 34 3.27 7.43 36.78
CA PHE A 34 3.81 6.15 36.34
C PHE A 34 3.43 5.04 37.31
N LYS A 35 2.98 3.91 36.77
CA LYS A 35 2.76 2.67 37.51
C LYS A 35 3.56 1.55 36.85
N VAL A 36 4.43 0.88 37.61
CA VAL A 36 5.11 -0.32 37.11
C VAL A 36 4.15 -1.49 37.19
N PHE A 37 3.75 -2.05 36.06
CA PHE A 37 2.86 -3.21 36.04
C PHE A 37 3.60 -4.52 36.26
N GLU A 38 4.79 -4.65 35.66
CA GLU A 38 5.57 -5.88 35.66
C GLU A 38 7.05 -5.52 35.47
N LYS A 39 7.95 -6.20 36.19
CA LYS A 39 9.41 -6.09 35.99
C LYS A 39 9.91 -7.39 35.38
N ARG A 40 10.25 -7.36 34.10
CA ARG A 40 10.82 -8.51 33.40
C ARG A 40 12.35 -8.49 33.54
N PRO A 41 12.99 -9.55 34.06
CA PRO A 41 14.43 -9.62 34.08
C PRO A 41 14.97 -9.57 32.64
N LYS A 42 16.17 -9.01 32.47
CA LYS A 42 16.88 -9.02 31.19
C LYS A 42 17.18 -10.47 30.81
N SER A 43 16.29 -11.09 30.06
CA SER A 43 16.46 -12.45 29.56
C SER A 43 17.22 -12.41 28.25
N ILE A 44 18.28 -13.22 28.16
CA ILE A 44 18.92 -13.54 26.89
C ILE A 44 18.14 -14.73 26.35
N LEU A 45 17.50 -14.57 25.19
CA LEU A 45 16.85 -15.69 24.52
C LEU A 45 17.90 -16.79 24.29
N PRO A 46 17.67 -18.03 24.77
CA PRO A 46 18.59 -19.14 24.55
C PRO A 46 18.90 -19.29 23.06
N PHE A 47 20.14 -19.68 22.74
CA PHE A 47 20.56 -19.85 21.35
C PHE A 47 19.58 -20.74 20.57
N GLU A 48 19.09 -21.84 21.17
CA GLU A 48 18.13 -22.74 20.54
C GLU A 48 16.82 -22.06 20.10
N GLU A 49 16.34 -21.04 20.83
CA GLU A 49 15.13 -20.29 20.47
C GLU A 49 15.34 -19.37 19.26
N VAL A 50 16.54 -18.79 19.13
CA VAL A 50 16.88 -17.86 18.03
C VAL A 50 17.62 -18.52 16.87
N LYS A 51 18.12 -19.75 17.05
CA LYS A 51 18.93 -20.50 16.08
C LYS A 51 18.27 -20.58 14.72
N ARG A 52 16.97 -20.85 14.65
CA ARG A 52 16.23 -20.93 13.38
C ARG A 52 16.16 -19.58 12.67
N ALA A 53 15.93 -18.50 13.41
CA ALA A 53 15.88 -17.14 12.85
C ALA A 53 17.27 -16.69 12.37
N LEU A 54 18.30 -16.92 13.18
CA LEU A 54 19.69 -16.61 12.84
C LEU A 54 20.17 -17.42 11.64
N THR A 55 19.89 -18.72 11.61
CA THR A 55 20.27 -19.58 10.46
C THR A 55 19.66 -19.05 9.17
N LYS A 56 18.36 -18.69 9.17
CA LYS A 56 17.73 -18.08 7.99
C LYS A 56 18.38 -16.77 7.60
N LYS A 57 18.68 -15.91 8.58
CA LYS A 57 19.34 -14.62 8.32
C LYS A 57 20.72 -14.81 7.68
N VAL A 58 21.55 -15.65 8.28
CA VAL A 58 22.90 -15.97 7.77
C VAL A 58 22.83 -16.62 6.39
N GLN A 59 21.88 -17.53 6.15
CA GLN A 59 21.66 -18.13 4.83
C GLN A 59 21.33 -17.08 3.77
N VAL A 60 20.43 -16.13 4.08
CA VAL A 60 20.08 -15.04 3.16
C VAL A 60 21.28 -14.13 2.90
N GLU A 61 22.06 -13.79 3.93
CA GLU A 61 23.26 -12.97 3.79
C GLU A 61 24.31 -13.68 2.91
N LYS A 62 24.61 -14.96 3.18
CA LYS A 62 25.54 -15.75 2.36
C LYS A 62 25.07 -15.97 0.94
N ALA A 63 23.76 -16.17 0.73
CA ALA A 63 23.21 -16.27 -0.61
C ALA A 63 23.37 -14.96 -1.38
N ARG A 64 23.19 -13.80 -0.73
CA ARG A 64 23.40 -12.49 -1.34
C ARG A 64 24.87 -12.25 -1.70
N GLU A 65 25.80 -12.52 -0.78
CA GLU A 65 27.24 -12.42 -1.05
C GLU A 65 27.65 -13.25 -2.26
N LEU A 66 27.21 -14.51 -2.31
CA LEU A 66 27.48 -15.41 -3.44
C LEU A 66 26.85 -14.91 -4.75
N CYS A 67 25.62 -14.38 -4.70
CA CYS A 67 24.99 -13.78 -5.88
C CYS A 67 25.75 -12.56 -6.37
N ALA A 68 26.19 -11.67 -5.48
CA ALA A 68 26.96 -10.49 -5.84
C ALA A 68 28.30 -10.87 -6.50
N MET A 69 29.01 -11.84 -5.93
CA MET A 69 30.25 -12.37 -6.52
C MET A 69 30.02 -12.98 -7.90
N LYS A 70 29.01 -13.82 -8.05
CA LYS A 70 28.67 -14.42 -9.36
C LYS A 70 28.28 -13.37 -10.38
N MET A 71 27.49 -12.37 -9.99
CA MET A 71 27.06 -11.30 -10.90
C MET A 71 28.22 -10.36 -11.28
N ALA A 72 29.23 -10.21 -10.41
CA ALA A 72 30.46 -9.52 -10.77
C ALA A 72 31.25 -10.27 -11.86
N ASP A 73 31.37 -11.59 -11.75
CA ASP A 73 31.98 -12.43 -12.79
C ASP A 73 31.18 -12.39 -14.10
N VAL A 74 29.84 -12.48 -14.02
CA VAL A 74 28.94 -12.28 -15.17
C VAL A 74 29.18 -10.94 -15.84
N ALA A 75 29.20 -9.84 -15.08
CA ALA A 75 29.45 -8.50 -15.62
C ALA A 75 30.81 -8.42 -16.33
N TYR A 76 31.86 -8.96 -15.71
CA TYR A 76 33.21 -8.95 -16.28
C TYR A 76 33.30 -9.76 -17.58
N ARG A 77 32.78 -10.99 -17.60
CA ARG A 77 32.82 -11.86 -18.78
C ARG A 77 31.91 -11.37 -19.89
N ALA A 78 30.72 -10.89 -19.56
CA ALA A 78 29.80 -10.29 -20.53
C ALA A 78 30.40 -9.03 -21.15
N LYS A 79 31.09 -8.17 -20.37
CA LYS A 79 31.84 -7.01 -20.90
C LYS A 79 32.93 -7.42 -21.89
N LYS A 80 33.64 -8.51 -21.61
CA LYS A 80 34.67 -9.04 -22.52
C LYS A 80 34.08 -9.58 -23.82
N GLU A 81 32.87 -10.16 -23.77
CA GLU A 81 32.15 -10.65 -24.95
C GLU A 81 31.43 -9.51 -25.70
N GLY A 82 31.07 -8.42 -25.03
CA GLY A 82 30.34 -7.28 -25.58
C GLY A 82 28.83 -7.53 -25.75
N ASP A 83 28.33 -8.72 -25.42
CA ASP A 83 26.94 -9.11 -25.56
C ASP A 83 26.48 -9.92 -24.34
N LEU A 84 25.65 -9.29 -23.51
CA LEU A 84 25.11 -9.88 -22.29
C LEU A 84 24.15 -11.03 -22.60
N GLN A 85 23.38 -10.94 -23.69
CA GLN A 85 22.40 -11.96 -24.06
C GLN A 85 23.09 -13.23 -24.53
N LYS A 86 24.12 -13.08 -25.38
CA LYS A 86 24.91 -14.20 -25.88
C LYS A 86 25.68 -14.89 -24.76
N TYR A 87 26.30 -14.12 -23.85
CA TYR A 87 26.95 -14.67 -22.66
C TYR A 87 25.97 -15.44 -21.77
N ALA A 88 24.81 -14.84 -21.47
CA ALA A 88 23.81 -15.47 -20.61
C ALA A 88 23.24 -16.77 -21.21
N GLN A 89 23.05 -16.85 -22.53
CA GLN A 89 22.61 -18.08 -23.19
C GLN A 89 23.63 -19.22 -23.03
N LYS A 90 24.93 -18.94 -23.13
CA LYS A 90 25.99 -19.94 -22.92
C LYS A 90 26.01 -20.49 -21.50
N GLU A 91 25.78 -19.61 -20.52
CA GLU A 91 25.80 -19.94 -19.09
C GLU A 91 24.45 -20.43 -18.56
N GLY A 92 23.43 -20.58 -19.42
CA GLY A 92 22.09 -21.01 -19.02
C GLY A 92 21.36 -20.00 -18.12
N LEU A 93 21.74 -18.73 -18.15
CA LEU A 93 21.12 -17.64 -17.39
C LEU A 93 19.91 -17.06 -18.13
N LYS A 94 18.88 -16.69 -17.37
CA LYS A 94 17.68 -16.05 -17.91
C LYS A 94 17.90 -14.55 -18.08
N VAL A 95 17.67 -14.05 -19.29
CA VAL A 95 17.72 -12.61 -19.64
C VAL A 95 16.30 -12.08 -19.84
N TYR A 96 16.06 -10.86 -19.35
CA TYR A 96 14.82 -10.12 -19.60
C TYR A 96 15.12 -8.95 -20.54
N VAL A 97 14.68 -9.07 -21.79
CA VAL A 97 14.78 -7.98 -22.77
C VAL A 97 13.60 -7.03 -22.59
N GLN A 98 13.90 -5.74 -22.46
CA GLN A 98 12.90 -4.70 -22.31
C GLN A 98 12.75 -3.94 -23.62
N GLY A 99 11.52 -3.53 -23.95
CA GLY A 99 11.27 -2.58 -25.04
C GLY A 99 11.65 -1.15 -24.67
N PRO A 100 11.15 -0.13 -25.40
CA PRO A 100 11.30 1.27 -25.02
C PRO A 100 10.77 1.51 -23.60
N LEU A 101 11.60 2.13 -22.75
CA LEU A 101 11.29 2.41 -21.35
C LEU A 101 11.54 3.89 -21.04
N SER A 102 10.72 4.43 -20.14
CA SER A 102 10.93 5.70 -19.44
C SER A 102 11.54 5.47 -18.05
N ARG A 103 12.05 6.53 -17.43
CA ARG A 103 12.62 6.47 -16.06
C ARG A 103 11.62 6.08 -14.97
N THR A 104 10.33 6.05 -15.28
CA THR A 104 9.24 5.74 -14.33
C THR A 104 8.55 4.41 -14.60
N ASP A 105 8.93 3.72 -15.67
CA ASP A 105 8.24 2.50 -16.11
C ASP A 105 8.54 1.31 -15.19
N LEU A 106 7.71 0.28 -15.33
CA LEU A 106 7.94 -1.02 -14.68
C LEU A 106 8.72 -1.93 -15.63
N LEU A 107 9.71 -2.62 -15.09
CA LEU A 107 10.50 -3.60 -15.85
C LEU A 107 9.73 -4.92 -15.95
N GLN A 108 9.49 -5.41 -17.17
CA GLN A 108 8.80 -6.68 -17.39
C GLN A 108 9.57 -7.84 -16.74
N GLY A 109 8.88 -8.64 -15.92
CA GLY A 109 9.46 -9.78 -15.19
C GLY A 109 10.26 -9.42 -13.93
N ILE A 110 10.54 -8.13 -13.69
CA ILE A 110 11.32 -7.66 -12.53
C ILE A 110 10.45 -6.80 -11.59
N GLY A 111 9.60 -5.94 -12.16
CA GLY A 111 8.75 -5.00 -11.44
C GLY A 111 9.40 -3.61 -11.29
N LYS A 112 9.12 -2.94 -10.19
CA LYS A 112 9.63 -1.59 -9.91
C LYS A 112 11.06 -1.66 -9.37
N SER A 113 12.02 -1.17 -10.16
CA SER A 113 13.45 -1.16 -9.83
C SER A 113 14.10 0.17 -10.24
N PRO A 114 13.91 1.25 -9.44
CA PRO A 114 14.42 2.58 -9.77
C PRO A 114 15.94 2.65 -9.93
N ARG A 115 16.71 1.93 -9.10
CA ARG A 115 18.19 1.95 -9.21
C ARG A 115 18.67 1.26 -10.49
N VAL A 116 18.01 0.17 -10.87
CA VAL A 116 18.30 -0.52 -12.13
C VAL A 116 18.02 0.39 -13.33
N LEU A 117 16.89 1.11 -13.33
CA LEU A 117 16.57 2.10 -14.36
C LEU A 117 17.59 3.23 -14.39
N GLU A 118 17.92 3.82 -13.24
CA GLU A 118 18.90 4.89 -13.14
C GLU A 118 20.25 4.49 -13.76
N ALA A 119 20.75 3.31 -13.41
CA ALA A 119 21.97 2.78 -13.99
C ALA A 119 21.84 2.56 -15.51
N ALA A 120 20.74 1.97 -15.98
CA ALA A 120 20.51 1.73 -17.41
C ALA A 120 20.50 3.04 -18.23
N PHE A 121 19.93 4.12 -17.69
CA PHE A 121 19.90 5.44 -18.35
C PHE A 121 21.25 6.18 -18.32
N ALA A 122 22.17 5.78 -17.46
CA ALA A 122 23.53 6.33 -17.40
C ALA A 122 24.50 5.65 -18.38
N LEU A 123 24.13 4.49 -18.95
CA LEU A 123 24.96 3.75 -19.88
C LEU A 123 24.96 4.37 -21.29
N SER A 124 26.03 4.06 -22.02
CA SER A 124 26.15 4.25 -23.46
C SER A 124 25.59 3.05 -24.23
N PRO A 125 25.10 3.20 -25.48
CA PRO A 125 24.67 2.05 -26.28
C PRO A 125 25.76 0.98 -26.40
N GLY A 126 25.39 -0.27 -26.20
CA GLY A 126 26.28 -1.43 -26.11
C GLY A 126 26.96 -1.62 -24.75
N GLU A 127 26.97 -0.61 -23.87
CA GLU A 127 27.65 -0.68 -22.58
C GLU A 127 26.91 -1.60 -21.60
N ILE A 128 27.69 -2.34 -20.82
CA ILE A 128 27.19 -3.26 -19.77
C ILE A 128 27.53 -2.65 -18.40
N SER A 129 26.57 -2.64 -17.48
CA SER A 129 26.75 -2.09 -16.15
C SER A 129 27.67 -2.92 -15.26
N SER A 130 28.13 -2.33 -14.16
CA SER A 130 28.54 -3.11 -12.98
C SER A 130 27.33 -3.75 -12.30
N PRO A 131 27.51 -4.72 -11.38
CA PRO A 131 26.40 -5.30 -10.63
C PRO A 131 25.64 -4.25 -9.81
N ILE A 132 24.31 -4.31 -9.85
CA ILE A 132 23.40 -3.37 -9.17
C ILE A 132 22.56 -4.16 -8.17
N GLU A 133 22.64 -3.81 -6.90
CA GLU A 133 21.82 -4.44 -5.86
C GLU A 133 20.53 -3.67 -5.60
N GLU A 134 19.40 -4.34 -5.78
CA GLU A 134 18.09 -3.77 -5.50
C GLU A 134 17.06 -4.83 -5.12
N GLY A 135 16.27 -4.56 -4.07
CA GLY A 135 15.20 -5.47 -3.65
C GLY A 135 15.67 -6.87 -3.21
N GLY A 136 16.91 -7.00 -2.76
CA GLY A 136 17.51 -8.29 -2.37
C GLY A 136 17.95 -9.16 -3.57
N LYS A 137 18.01 -8.57 -4.76
CA LYS A 137 18.53 -9.19 -5.99
C LYS A 137 19.72 -8.39 -6.52
N VAL A 138 20.51 -9.01 -7.37
CA VAL A 138 21.64 -8.38 -8.05
C VAL A 138 21.40 -8.44 -9.55
N PHE A 139 21.55 -7.31 -10.24
CA PHE A 139 21.29 -7.14 -11.66
C PHE A 139 22.54 -6.70 -12.41
N VAL A 140 22.67 -7.14 -13.65
CA VAL A 140 23.62 -6.60 -14.63
C VAL A 140 22.79 -6.24 -15.85
N VAL A 141 22.94 -5.03 -16.37
CA VAL A 141 22.14 -4.52 -17.48
C VAL A 141 23.03 -4.10 -18.64
N GLN A 142 22.55 -4.28 -19.86
CA GLN A 142 23.18 -3.77 -21.08
C GLN A 142 22.22 -2.79 -21.75
N LEU A 143 22.70 -1.62 -22.16
CA LEU A 143 21.91 -0.72 -22.96
C LEU A 143 22.00 -1.12 -24.43
N ILE A 144 20.88 -1.50 -25.05
CA ILE A 144 20.85 -1.88 -26.47
C ILE A 144 20.83 -0.62 -27.35
N GLU A 145 19.88 0.26 -27.08
CA GLU A 145 19.63 1.46 -27.87
C GLU A 145 19.24 2.63 -26.95
N LYS A 146 19.70 3.84 -27.29
CA LYS A 146 19.28 5.07 -26.62
C LYS A 146 18.34 5.86 -27.53
N ILE A 147 17.06 5.90 -27.15
CA ILE A 147 16.05 6.70 -27.86
C ILE A 147 16.12 8.15 -27.35
N PRO A 148 16.50 9.14 -28.17
CA PRO A 148 16.58 10.53 -27.73
C PRO A 148 15.20 11.08 -27.41
N SER A 149 15.13 11.96 -26.41
CA SER A 149 13.91 12.71 -26.13
C SER A 149 13.59 13.59 -27.34
N LYS A 150 12.44 13.32 -27.97
CA LYS A 150 11.87 14.17 -29.02
C LYS A 150 10.52 14.68 -28.56
N ILE A 151 10.20 15.92 -28.95
CA ILE A 151 8.81 16.37 -28.91
C ILE A 151 8.09 15.56 -29.97
N ALA A 152 7.27 14.62 -29.55
CA ALA A 152 6.47 13.82 -30.47
C ALA A 152 5.54 14.76 -31.25
N SER A 153 5.42 14.54 -32.56
CA SER A 153 4.55 15.37 -33.39
C SER A 153 3.09 15.17 -32.98
N PHE A 154 2.22 16.14 -33.26
CA PHE A 154 0.79 16.00 -32.95
C PHE A 154 0.21 14.71 -33.54
N GLU A 155 0.57 14.33 -34.76
CA GLU A 155 0.09 13.08 -35.40
C GLU A 155 0.53 11.82 -34.65
N GLU A 156 1.75 11.79 -34.08
CA GLU A 156 2.25 10.66 -33.28
C GLU A 156 1.48 10.51 -31.96
N VAL A 157 1.09 11.61 -31.32
CA VAL A 157 0.38 11.59 -30.03
C VAL A 157 -1.13 11.72 -30.14
N LYS A 158 -1.66 12.02 -31.33
CA LYS A 158 -3.09 12.31 -31.60
C LYS A 158 -4.01 11.26 -31.03
N LYS A 159 -3.67 9.98 -31.22
CA LYS A 159 -4.47 8.85 -30.71
C LYS A 159 -4.52 8.83 -29.19
N SER A 160 -3.37 8.94 -28.53
CA SER A 160 -3.25 8.97 -27.07
C SER A 160 -3.95 10.19 -26.46
N ILE A 161 -3.76 11.38 -27.06
CA ILE A 161 -4.45 12.60 -26.64
C ILE A 161 -5.96 12.46 -26.83
N LYS A 162 -6.42 11.93 -27.97
CA LYS A 162 -7.84 11.71 -28.23
C LYS A 162 -8.47 10.76 -27.19
N GLU A 163 -7.80 9.66 -26.87
CA GLU A 163 -8.23 8.73 -25.82
C GLU A 163 -8.28 9.42 -24.46
N ARG A 164 -7.27 10.23 -24.12
CA ARG A 164 -7.23 10.98 -22.87
C ARG A 164 -8.34 12.03 -22.78
N VAL A 165 -8.55 12.80 -23.83
CA VAL A 165 -9.62 13.82 -23.91
C VAL A 165 -10.99 13.15 -23.87
N LEU A 166 -11.16 12.00 -24.53
CA LEU A 166 -12.39 11.22 -24.47
C LEU A 166 -12.69 10.78 -23.03
N GLN A 167 -11.70 10.26 -22.31
CA GLN A 167 -11.85 9.88 -20.90
C GLN A 167 -12.23 11.09 -20.03
N LEU A 168 -11.56 12.23 -20.21
CA LEU A 168 -11.87 13.45 -19.46
C LEU A 168 -13.32 13.90 -19.71
N LYS A 169 -13.73 13.99 -20.98
CA LYS A 169 -15.12 14.35 -21.34
C LYS A 169 -16.13 13.33 -20.83
N ALA A 170 -15.79 12.04 -20.82
CA ALA A 170 -16.64 11.00 -20.26
C ALA A 170 -16.82 11.17 -18.74
N MET A 171 -15.76 11.50 -17.99
CA MET A 171 -15.84 11.77 -16.55
C MET A 171 -16.66 13.02 -16.25
N GLU A 172 -16.46 14.11 -17.00
CA GLU A 172 -17.27 15.32 -16.88
C GLU A 172 -18.75 15.02 -17.15
N LYS A 173 -19.04 14.24 -18.19
CA LYS A 173 -20.42 13.87 -18.51
C LYS A 173 -21.04 12.97 -17.43
N ALA A 174 -20.28 12.00 -16.90
CA ALA A 174 -20.72 11.15 -15.81
C ALA A 174 -21.05 11.97 -14.55
N LYS A 175 -20.21 12.95 -14.21
CA LYS A 175 -20.45 13.88 -13.11
C LYS A 175 -21.75 14.67 -13.31
N GLN A 176 -21.95 15.20 -14.51
CA GLN A 176 -23.15 15.96 -14.86
C GLN A 176 -24.41 15.10 -14.74
N VAL A 177 -24.42 13.92 -15.37
CA VAL A 177 -25.57 13.00 -15.34
C VAL A 177 -25.88 12.55 -13.93
N SER A 178 -24.85 12.23 -13.13
CA SER A 178 -25.03 11.88 -11.72
C SER A 178 -25.68 13.02 -10.94
N LYS A 179 -25.28 14.28 -11.18
CA LYS A 179 -25.86 15.46 -10.54
C LYS A 179 -27.32 15.68 -10.97
N GLU A 180 -27.64 15.49 -12.25
CA GLU A 180 -29.01 15.58 -12.78
C GLU A 180 -29.92 14.54 -12.11
N ILE A 181 -29.46 13.28 -11.98
CA ILE A 181 -30.21 12.22 -11.30
C ILE A 181 -30.45 12.58 -9.82
N LEU A 182 -29.42 13.06 -9.11
CA LEU A 182 -29.57 13.48 -7.72
C LEU A 182 -30.58 14.62 -7.56
N ASN A 183 -30.56 15.61 -8.46
CA ASN A 183 -31.51 16.72 -8.42
C ASN A 183 -32.95 16.26 -8.64
N LEU A 184 -33.19 15.36 -9.60
CA LEU A 184 -34.52 14.77 -9.79
C LEU A 184 -35.00 14.07 -8.52
N TRP A 185 -34.15 13.26 -7.88
CA TRP A 185 -34.52 12.58 -6.63
C TRP A 185 -34.74 13.53 -5.46
N LYS A 186 -33.98 14.63 -5.36
CA LYS A 186 -34.21 15.69 -4.36
C LYS A 186 -35.57 16.37 -4.54
N GLU A 187 -36.01 16.54 -5.78
CA GLU A 187 -37.32 17.08 -6.14
C GLU A 187 -38.46 16.03 -6.07
N GLY A 188 -38.15 14.78 -5.68
CA GLY A 188 -39.13 13.69 -5.66
C GLY A 188 -39.57 13.20 -7.04
N LYS A 189 -38.82 13.55 -8.11
CA LYS A 189 -39.11 13.19 -9.49
C LYS A 189 -38.45 11.85 -9.88
N ASP A 190 -39.06 11.19 -10.84
CA ASP A 190 -38.52 9.97 -11.43
C ASP A 190 -37.30 10.26 -12.33
N ALA A 191 -36.30 9.38 -12.25
CA ALA A 191 -35.06 9.48 -13.04
C ALA A 191 -34.97 8.42 -14.16
N SER A 192 -36.01 7.60 -14.37
CA SER A 192 -35.99 6.44 -15.28
C SER A 192 -35.69 6.83 -16.72
N GLN A 193 -36.11 8.03 -17.16
CA GLN A 193 -35.79 8.54 -18.49
C GLN A 193 -34.28 8.76 -18.69
N LEU A 194 -33.59 9.35 -17.70
CA LEU A 194 -32.14 9.54 -17.75
C LEU A 194 -31.40 8.21 -17.66
N LEU A 195 -31.88 7.29 -16.80
CA LEU A 195 -31.30 5.96 -16.67
C LEU A 195 -31.36 5.21 -18.02
N ASN A 196 -32.52 5.21 -18.68
CA ASN A 196 -32.71 4.58 -19.98
C ASN A 196 -31.86 5.23 -21.08
N LYS A 197 -31.82 6.57 -21.13
CA LYS A 197 -31.06 7.33 -22.13
C LYS A 197 -29.56 6.98 -22.12
N TYR A 198 -28.99 6.77 -20.94
CA TYR A 198 -27.57 6.47 -20.77
C TYR A 198 -27.28 4.98 -20.47
N GLY A 199 -28.30 4.12 -20.54
CA GLY A 199 -28.16 2.68 -20.24
C GLY A 199 -27.70 2.37 -18.82
N LEU A 200 -28.03 3.24 -17.86
CA LEU A 200 -27.64 3.10 -16.46
C LEU A 200 -28.58 2.14 -15.73
N LYS A 201 -28.01 1.29 -14.88
CA LYS A 201 -28.74 0.38 -14.00
C LYS A 201 -28.81 0.95 -12.59
N MET A 202 -29.98 0.85 -11.98
CA MET A 202 -30.16 1.13 -10.56
C MET A 202 -30.07 -0.19 -9.79
N GLU A 203 -29.16 -0.26 -8.82
CA GLU A 203 -28.99 -1.41 -7.94
C GLU A 203 -29.23 -1.01 -6.50
N THR A 204 -29.88 -1.89 -5.74
CA THR A 204 -30.12 -1.70 -4.30
C THR A 204 -29.07 -2.49 -3.53
N LEU A 205 -28.31 -1.79 -2.69
CA LEU A 205 -27.33 -2.42 -1.81
C LEU A 205 -28.02 -3.21 -0.70
N ARG A 206 -27.30 -4.19 -0.13
CA ARG A 206 -27.72 -4.85 1.11
C ARG A 206 -27.90 -3.84 2.25
N PRO A 207 -28.71 -4.13 3.28
CA PRO A 207 -28.77 -3.31 4.48
C PRO A 207 -27.35 -3.05 5.03
N ILE A 208 -27.05 -1.77 5.27
CA ILE A 208 -25.75 -1.30 5.73
C ILE A 208 -25.95 -0.33 6.88
N SER A 209 -25.13 -0.44 7.93
CA SER A 209 -25.20 0.50 9.05
C SER A 209 -24.68 1.87 8.63
N ARG A 210 -25.15 2.94 9.29
CA ARG A 210 -24.66 4.32 9.04
C ARG A 210 -23.14 4.42 9.22
N PHE A 211 -22.61 3.73 10.22
CA PHE A 211 -21.18 3.70 10.51
C PHE A 211 -20.38 2.98 9.40
N GLU A 212 -20.83 1.79 8.99
CA GLU A 212 -20.19 1.05 7.90
C GLU A 212 -20.25 1.82 6.58
N ALA A 213 -21.39 2.46 6.26
CA ALA A 213 -21.54 3.29 5.07
C ALA A 213 -20.57 4.49 5.07
N ALA A 214 -20.39 5.13 6.23
CA ALA A 214 -19.45 6.25 6.40
C ALA A 214 -17.99 5.83 6.15
N LEU A 215 -17.62 4.61 6.54
CA LEU A 215 -16.26 4.08 6.39
C LEU A 215 -15.99 3.49 4.99
N SER A 216 -16.94 2.74 4.45
CA SER A 216 -16.76 1.94 3.23
C SER A 216 -17.10 2.69 1.94
N LEU A 217 -18.02 3.65 2.00
CA LEU A 217 -18.50 4.39 0.84
C LEU A 217 -18.14 5.88 0.95
N SER A 218 -18.83 6.61 1.82
CA SER A 218 -18.54 8.02 2.09
C SER A 218 -19.27 8.50 3.35
N LYS A 219 -18.72 9.53 3.99
CA LYS A 219 -19.32 10.17 5.18
C LYS A 219 -20.74 10.67 4.90
N GLU A 220 -20.97 11.23 3.72
CA GLU A 220 -22.26 11.79 3.29
C GLU A 220 -23.36 10.73 3.23
N ILE A 221 -23.03 9.50 2.79
CA ILE A 221 -24.01 8.40 2.77
C ILE A 221 -24.41 8.01 4.20
N GLY A 222 -23.45 7.96 5.13
CA GLY A 222 -23.73 7.66 6.54
C GLY A 222 -24.66 8.67 7.23
N LEU A 223 -24.80 9.88 6.66
CA LEU A 223 -25.63 10.97 7.18
C LEU A 223 -27.02 11.04 6.53
N LEU A 224 -27.36 10.14 5.61
CA LEU A 224 -28.68 10.13 4.99
C LEU A 224 -29.79 9.78 6.00
N MET A 225 -30.90 10.48 5.88
CA MET A 225 -32.10 10.32 6.71
C MET A 225 -33.35 10.33 5.84
N PRO A 226 -34.51 9.82 6.30
CA PRO A 226 -35.76 9.94 5.54
C PRO A 226 -36.12 11.38 5.18
N SER A 227 -35.76 12.35 6.03
CA SER A 227 -35.91 13.78 5.78
C SER A 227 -34.88 14.37 4.81
N ASN A 228 -33.75 13.69 4.59
CA ASN A 228 -32.73 14.05 3.61
C ASN A 228 -32.20 12.78 2.91
N PRO A 229 -33.00 12.17 2.01
CA PRO A 229 -32.72 10.84 1.49
C PRO A 229 -31.67 10.84 0.37
N VAL A 230 -31.18 12.00 -0.08
CA VAL A 230 -30.26 12.13 -1.21
C VAL A 230 -29.09 13.02 -0.78
N PRO A 231 -27.83 12.63 -1.05
CA PRO A 231 -26.68 13.45 -0.71
C PRO A 231 -26.67 14.77 -1.51
N SER A 232 -25.97 15.76 -0.97
CA SER A 232 -25.83 17.08 -1.61
C SER A 232 -25.06 17.00 -2.93
N GLU A 233 -24.05 16.14 -3.02
CA GLU A 233 -23.17 15.98 -4.18
C GLU A 233 -23.09 14.53 -4.70
N ALA A 234 -22.65 14.40 -5.95
CA ALA A 234 -22.36 13.10 -6.57
C ALA A 234 -21.08 12.51 -6.00
N LEU A 235 -21.08 11.19 -5.80
CA LEU A 235 -19.94 10.50 -5.20
C LEU A 235 -18.93 10.12 -6.27
N GLU A 236 -17.69 10.57 -6.09
CA GLU A 236 -16.59 10.18 -6.96
C GLU A 236 -15.98 8.87 -6.46
N LEU A 237 -15.96 7.86 -7.33
CA LEU A 237 -15.29 6.59 -7.09
C LEU A 237 -14.13 6.43 -8.09
N ARG A 238 -13.23 5.47 -7.83
CA ARG A 238 -12.15 5.13 -8.77
C ARG A 238 -12.73 4.76 -10.13
N GLY A 239 -12.65 5.70 -11.08
CA GLY A 239 -13.09 5.52 -12.46
C GLY A 239 -14.49 6.04 -12.81
N GLY A 240 -15.19 6.77 -11.92
CA GLY A 240 -16.50 7.34 -12.28
C GLY A 240 -17.23 8.06 -11.16
N TYR A 241 -18.53 8.33 -11.40
CA TYR A 241 -19.43 8.99 -10.46
C TYR A 241 -20.67 8.12 -10.20
N LEU A 242 -21.18 8.13 -8.96
CA LEU A 242 -22.42 7.48 -8.56
C LEU A 242 -23.43 8.48 -7.99
N ALA A 243 -24.70 8.30 -8.38
CA ALA A 243 -25.85 8.89 -7.73
C ALA A 243 -26.43 7.86 -6.74
N VAL A 244 -26.57 8.24 -5.48
CA VAL A 244 -27.08 7.36 -4.42
C VAL A 244 -28.30 8.02 -3.79
N ARG A 245 -29.29 7.19 -3.41
CA ARG A 245 -30.43 7.62 -2.60
C ARG A 245 -30.73 6.59 -1.53
N LEU A 246 -31.25 7.05 -0.40
CA LEU A 246 -31.78 6.23 0.67
C LEU A 246 -33.05 5.55 0.18
N SER A 247 -33.04 4.22 0.12
CA SER A 247 -34.20 3.44 -0.30
C SER A 247 -35.18 3.22 0.85
N LYS A 248 -34.66 2.78 2.01
CA LYS A 248 -35.44 2.44 3.21
C LYS A 248 -34.53 2.54 4.43
N VAL A 249 -35.11 2.89 5.57
CA VAL A 249 -34.45 2.74 6.88
C VAL A 249 -35.14 1.58 7.60
N GLU A 250 -34.32 0.66 8.11
CA GLU A 250 -34.78 -0.41 8.98
C GLU A 250 -34.31 -0.07 10.40
N GLU A 251 -35.25 -0.04 11.34
CA GLU A 251 -34.90 0.09 12.75
C GLU A 251 -34.29 -1.22 13.20
N ALA A 252 -33.12 -1.15 13.83
CA ALA A 252 -32.57 -2.31 14.50
C ALA A 252 -33.51 -2.67 15.65
N GLU A 253 -33.96 -3.92 15.70
CA GLU A 253 -34.65 -4.49 16.86
C GLU A 253 -33.69 -4.41 18.06
N GLN A 254 -33.85 -3.35 18.85
CA GLN A 254 -32.99 -2.95 19.95
C GLN A 254 -31.52 -2.69 19.56
N LEU A 255 -30.98 -1.56 20.02
CA LEU A 255 -29.56 -1.28 19.89
C LEU A 255 -28.82 -2.31 20.76
N ASN A 256 -28.29 -3.37 20.16
CA ASN A 256 -27.43 -4.31 20.87
C ASN A 256 -26.11 -3.59 21.15
N LEU A 257 -26.07 -2.83 22.25
CA LEU A 257 -24.92 -2.05 22.72
C LEU A 257 -23.67 -2.92 22.84
N LYS A 258 -23.85 -4.22 23.07
CA LYS A 258 -22.76 -5.19 23.09
C LYS A 258 -22.13 -5.36 21.72
N GLU A 259 -22.92 -5.62 20.67
CA GLU A 259 -22.43 -5.75 19.29
C GLU A 259 -21.85 -4.42 18.76
N ALA A 260 -22.49 -3.29 19.07
CA ALA A 260 -21.99 -1.98 18.68
C ALA A 260 -20.63 -1.68 19.35
N LYS A 261 -20.48 -2.00 20.64
CA LYS A 261 -19.21 -1.87 21.37
C LYS A 261 -18.15 -2.83 20.84
N GLU A 262 -18.51 -4.08 20.57
CA GLU A 262 -17.61 -5.10 20.01
C GLU A 262 -17.12 -4.70 18.61
N ALA A 263 -18.00 -4.17 17.76
CA ALA A 263 -17.65 -3.65 16.45
C ALA A 263 -16.71 -2.43 16.54
N LEU A 264 -16.99 -1.49 17.45
CA LEU A 264 -16.16 -0.31 17.69
C LEU A 264 -14.78 -0.69 18.25
N GLU A 265 -14.75 -1.61 19.21
CA GLU A 265 -13.51 -2.16 19.76
C GLU A 265 -12.70 -2.89 18.70
N SER A 266 -13.35 -3.71 17.87
CA SER A 266 -12.69 -4.43 16.77
C SER A 266 -12.09 -3.45 15.76
N PHE A 267 -12.83 -2.41 15.40
CA PHE A 267 -12.36 -1.35 14.51
C PHE A 267 -11.13 -0.62 15.08
N PHE A 268 -11.21 -0.15 16.33
CA PHE A 268 -10.07 0.53 16.96
C PHE A 268 -8.88 -0.40 17.17
N LYS A 269 -9.10 -1.67 17.51
CA LYS A 269 -8.04 -2.69 17.60
C LYS A 269 -7.36 -2.90 16.25
N ALA A 270 -8.11 -2.99 15.16
CA ALA A 270 -7.56 -3.11 13.81
C ALA A 270 -6.76 -1.86 13.40
N GLN A 271 -7.29 -0.66 13.67
CA GLN A 271 -6.62 0.60 13.35
C GLN A 271 -5.35 0.83 14.18
N LEU A 272 -5.39 0.49 15.47
CA LEU A 272 -4.22 0.55 16.36
C LEU A 272 -3.16 -0.46 15.93
N LEU A 273 -3.56 -1.71 15.63
CA LEU A 273 -2.66 -2.72 15.10
C LEU A 273 -2.01 -2.26 13.79
N GLN A 274 -2.79 -1.68 12.88
CA GLN A 274 -2.27 -1.23 11.59
C GLN A 274 -1.31 -0.05 11.73
N SER A 275 -1.64 0.94 12.56
CA SER A 275 -0.74 2.07 12.84
C SER A 275 0.54 1.62 13.55
N PHE A 276 0.44 0.68 14.48
CA PHE A 276 1.59 0.05 15.14
C PHE A 276 2.47 -0.71 14.14
N LEU A 277 1.87 -1.55 13.28
CA LEU A 277 2.59 -2.29 12.25
C LEU A 277 3.27 -1.34 11.25
N ASN A 278 2.58 -0.28 10.82
CA ASN A 278 3.16 0.72 9.92
C ASN A 278 4.38 1.39 10.55
N LYS A 279 4.26 1.85 11.79
CA LYS A 279 5.37 2.45 12.53
C LYS A 279 6.53 1.47 12.71
N LYS A 280 6.26 0.21 13.04
CA LYS A 280 7.28 -0.83 13.19
C LYS A 280 7.98 -1.18 11.88
N MET A 281 7.25 -1.26 10.77
CA MET A 281 7.83 -1.44 9.44
C MET A 281 8.75 -0.28 9.06
N GLU A 282 8.39 0.95 9.43
CA GLU A 282 9.15 2.16 9.16
C GLU A 282 10.44 2.22 10.00
N GLU A 283 10.34 1.96 11.31
CA GLU A 283 11.48 1.92 12.23
C GLU A 283 12.48 0.81 11.88
N GLU A 284 11.99 -0.39 11.55
CA GLU A 284 12.83 -1.58 11.36
C GLU A 284 13.15 -1.85 9.88
N LYS A 285 12.65 -1.02 8.95
CA LYS A 285 12.82 -1.15 7.48
C LYS A 285 12.47 -2.54 6.93
N VAL A 286 11.50 -3.22 7.53
CA VAL A 286 11.10 -4.59 7.15
C VAL A 286 9.86 -4.58 6.27
N LYS A 287 9.80 -5.48 5.28
CA LYS A 287 8.61 -5.71 4.47
C LYS A 287 7.70 -6.73 5.14
N PHE A 288 6.43 -6.38 5.31
CA PHE A 288 5.44 -7.21 6.00
C PHE A 288 4.67 -8.13 5.02
N ASN A 289 4.47 -9.39 5.41
CA ASN A 289 3.63 -10.33 4.65
C ASN A 289 2.26 -10.50 5.34
N PRO A 290 1.18 -9.89 4.81
CA PRO A 290 -0.14 -9.92 5.42
C PRO A 290 -0.78 -11.33 5.48
N LYS A 291 -0.28 -12.30 4.70
CA LYS A 291 -0.78 -13.69 4.74
C LYS A 291 -0.46 -14.41 6.05
N LEU A 292 0.58 -14.00 6.77
CA LEU A 292 0.95 -14.64 8.04
C LEU A 292 -0.04 -14.33 9.17
N LEU A 293 -0.67 -13.15 9.16
CA LEU A 293 -1.68 -12.78 10.15
C LEU A 293 -2.98 -13.55 10.00
N GLN A 294 -3.32 -13.96 8.77
CA GLN A 294 -4.52 -14.77 8.52
C GLN A 294 -4.45 -16.12 9.24
N GLN A 295 -3.25 -16.68 9.44
CA GLN A 295 -3.04 -17.91 10.21
C GLN A 295 -3.36 -17.76 11.70
N TYR A 296 -3.35 -16.53 12.20
CA TYR A 296 -3.72 -16.18 13.58
C TYR A 296 -5.11 -15.55 13.67
N GLY A 297 -5.93 -15.66 12.62
CA GLY A 297 -7.30 -15.15 12.59
C GLY A 297 -7.44 -13.63 12.46
N ILE A 298 -6.33 -12.90 12.20
CA ILE A 298 -6.34 -11.44 12.10
C ILE A 298 -6.47 -11.04 10.63
N LYS A 299 -7.58 -10.37 10.27
CA LYS A 299 -7.82 -9.80 8.94
C LYS A 299 -7.66 -8.28 9.00
N LEU A 300 -6.70 -7.74 8.25
CA LEU A 300 -6.54 -6.30 8.08
C LEU A 300 -7.38 -5.84 6.87
N GLU A 301 -8.36 -4.95 7.09
CA GLU A 301 -9.11 -4.34 5.99
C GLU A 301 -8.29 -3.23 5.33
N GLY A 302 -8.26 -3.22 4.00
CA GLY A 302 -7.57 -2.18 3.21
C GLY A 302 -6.05 -2.36 3.03
N ALA A 303 -5.44 -3.43 3.55
CA ALA A 303 -4.07 -3.77 3.18
C ALA A 303 -4.05 -4.19 1.70
N LYS A 304 -3.53 -3.30 0.83
CA LYS A 304 -3.21 -3.64 -0.56
C LYS A 304 -2.55 -5.02 -0.57
N SER A 305 -3.19 -5.97 -1.22
CA SER A 305 -2.56 -7.24 -1.55
C SER A 305 -1.48 -6.94 -2.58
N ASP A 306 -0.30 -6.52 -2.13
CA ASP A 306 0.92 -6.76 -2.88
C ASP A 306 1.14 -8.28 -2.84
N SER A 307 0.38 -8.94 -3.70
CA SER A 307 0.46 -10.35 -4.01
C SER A 307 1.73 -10.59 -4.82
N THR A 308 2.88 -10.43 -4.16
CA THR A 308 4.09 -11.09 -4.65
C THR A 308 4.19 -12.41 -3.88
N PRO A 309 3.98 -13.57 -4.55
CA PRO A 309 4.23 -14.85 -3.90
C PRO A 309 5.72 -14.91 -3.53
N LEU A 310 5.99 -15.12 -2.24
CA LEU A 310 7.31 -15.46 -1.76
C LEU A 310 7.71 -16.79 -2.41
N ARG A 311 8.67 -16.74 -3.33
CA ARG A 311 9.64 -17.81 -3.57
C ARG A 311 10.95 -17.39 -2.93
#